data_AF-A0A8X7S2G1-F1
#
_entry.id   AF-A0A8X7S2G1-F1
#
_cell.length_a   1.000
_cell.length_b   1.000
_cell.length_c   1.000
_cell.angle_alpha   90.00
_cell.angle_beta   90.00
_cell.angle_gamma   90.00
#
_symmetry.space_group_name_H-M   'P 1'
#
loop_
_entity.id
_entity.type
_entity.pdbx_description
1 polymer ?
#
loop_
_entity_poly.entity_id
_entity_poly.type
_entity_poly.pdbx_seq_one_letter_code
_entity_poly.pdbx_strand_id
1 'polypeptide(L)' 'MNNVRVKIIRLWKQYSTASGETIEMVFVDSRDDKIHGTVKKDEVGQFVHVLQQGQTKVLINVIVISRFRLNLTDY' A
#
# COMPACT_ATOMS: atom_id res chain seq x y z
N MET A 1 13.81 7.45 13.60
CA MET A 1 13.11 6.93 12.40
C MET A 1 12.30 5.72 12.81
N ASN A 2 11.00 5.71 12.54
CA ASN A 2 10.15 4.57 12.84
C ASN A 2 10.12 3.66 11.60
N ASN A 3 10.69 2.46 11.74
CA ASN A 3 10.69 1.45 10.69
C ASN A 3 9.54 0.48 10.97
N VAL A 4 8.74 0.15 9.97
CA VAL A 4 7.62 -0.79 10.13
C VAL A 4 7.90 -2.05 9.34
N ARG A 5 7.97 -3.19 10.02
CA ARG A 5 8.08 -4.51 9.37
C ARG A 5 6.69 -5.00 9.01
N VAL A 6 6.49 -5.31 7.73
CA VAL A 6 5.19 -5.74 7.21
C VAL A 6 5.31 -6.87 6.22
N LYS A 7 4.29 -7.72 6.15
CA LYS A 7 4.13 -8.72 5.08
C LYS A 7 3.15 -8.20 4.02
N ILE A 8 3.51 -8.33 2.75
CA ILE A 8 2.62 -8.02 1.62
C ILE A 8 1.66 -9.21 1.44
N ILE A 9 0.39 -9.06 1.85
CA ILE A 9 -0.60 -10.15 1.76
C ILE A 9 -1.45 -10.10 0.49
N ARG A 10 -1.55 -8.92 -0.15
CA ARG A 10 -2.15 -8.70 -1.48
C ARG A 10 -1.32 -7.68 -2.25
N LEU A 11 -1.15 -7.90 -3.55
CA LEU A 11 -0.50 -6.97 -4.46
C LEU A 11 -1.17 -7.03 -5.84
N TRP A 12 -1.56 -5.89 -6.39
CA TRP A 12 -2.16 -5.80 -7.71
C TRP A 12 -1.78 -4.50 -8.41
N LYS A 13 -1.92 -4.49 -9.73
CA LYS A 13 -1.82 -3.27 -10.53
C LYS A 13 -3.21 -2.70 -10.74
N GLN A 14 -3.34 -1.38 -10.63
CA GLN A 14 -4.56 -0.66 -10.96
C GLN A 14 -4.25 0.38 -12.04
N TYR A 15 -5.16 0.53 -12.99
CA TYR A 15 -5.04 1.51 -14.08
C TYR A 15 -6.25 2.42 -14.06
N SER A 16 -6.02 3.73 -14.14
CA SER A 16 -7.09 4.71 -14.37
C SER A 16 -6.61 5.86 -15.23
N THR A 17 -7.54 6.57 -15.86
CA THR A 17 -7.25 7.78 -16.66
C THR A 17 -6.67 8.91 -15.80
N ALA A 18 -7.10 9.02 -14.53
CA ALA A 18 -6.69 10.09 -13.64
C ALA A 18 -5.33 9.85 -12.96
N SER A 19 -5.06 8.60 -12.55
CA SER A 19 -3.86 8.24 -11.77
C SER A 19 -2.80 7.51 -12.58
N GLY A 20 -3.11 7.04 -13.79
CA GLY A 20 -2.27 6.10 -14.54
C GLY A 20 -2.16 4.73 -13.85
N GLU A 21 -1.10 3.99 -14.17
CA GLU A 21 -0.74 2.74 -13.51
C GLU A 21 -0.30 3.00 -12.06
N THR A 22 -0.84 2.25 -11.11
CA THR A 22 -0.37 2.20 -9.71
C THR A 22 -0.14 0.75 -9.30
N ILE A 23 0.71 0.53 -8.29
CA ILE A 23 0.79 -0.75 -7.58
C ILE A 23 0.07 -0.57 -6.26
N GLU A 24 -1.02 -1.27 -6.09
CA GLU A 24 -1.79 -1.28 -4.86
C GLU A 24 -1.43 -2.52 -4.03
N MET A 25 -1.47 -2.37 -2.71
CA MET A 25 -1.10 -3.44 -1.80
C MET A 25 -1.82 -3.38 -0.47
N VAL A 26 -1.94 -4.56 0.15
CA VAL A 26 -2.34 -4.70 1.55
C VAL A 26 -1.17 -5.32 2.31
N PHE A 27 -0.73 -4.61 3.33
CA PHE A 27 0.26 -5.02 4.30
C PHE A 27 -0.41 -5.56 5.57
N VAL A 28 0.29 -6.42 6.29
CA VAL A 28 -0.02 -6.80 7.68
C VAL A 28 1.22 -6.55 8.54
N ASP A 29 1.06 -5.85 9.67
CA ASP A 29 2.12 -5.62 10.66
C ASP A 29 2.21 -6.79 11.68
N SER A 30 3.08 -6.67 12.68
CA SER A 30 3.27 -7.72 13.71
C SER A 30 2.08 -7.87 14.68
N ARG A 31 1.12 -6.96 14.65
CA ARG A 31 -0.09 -6.96 15.49
C ARG A 31 -1.33 -7.39 14.70
N ASP A 32 -1.14 -7.89 13.48
CA ASP A 32 -2.19 -8.24 12.53
C ASP A 32 -2.99 -7.03 12.00
N ASP A 33 -2.49 -5.80 12.20
CA ASP A 33 -3.11 -4.60 11.66
C ASP A 33 -2.90 -4.55 10.14
N LYS A 34 -4.00 -4.35 9.39
CA LYS A 34 -3.97 -4.22 7.92
C LYS A 34 -3.74 -2.77 7.51
N ILE A 35 -2.78 -2.56 6.62
CA ILE A 35 -2.43 -1.23 6.09
C ILE A 35 -2.55 -1.26 4.58
N HIS A 36 -3.31 -0.34 4.00
CA HIS A 36 -3.34 -0.13 2.56
C HIS A 36 -2.16 0.73 2.12
N GLY A 37 -1.49 0.31 1.06
CA GLY A 37 -0.39 1.04 0.43
C GLY A 37 -0.61 1.21 -1.06
N THR A 38 -0.06 2.29 -1.60
CA THR A 38 -0.09 2.61 -3.02
C THR A 38 1.27 3.13 -3.45
N VAL A 39 1.84 2.54 -4.50
CA VAL A 39 2.94 3.13 -5.27
C VAL A 39 2.33 3.89 -6.43
N LYS A 40 2.65 5.17 -6.55
CA LYS A 40 2.12 6.05 -7.60
C LYS A 40 2.83 5.82 -8.93
N LYS A 41 2.19 6.24 -10.02
CA LYS A 41 2.65 6.11 -11.40
C LYS A 41 4.15 6.37 -11.61
N ASP A 42 4.64 7.48 -11.07
CA ASP A 42 6.02 7.92 -11.29
C ASP A 42 7.07 7.00 -10.61
N GLU A 43 6.62 6.16 -9.67
CA GLU A 43 7.48 5.25 -8.90
C GLU A 43 7.27 3.78 -9.27
N VAL A 44 6.24 3.43 -10.08
CA VAL A 44 5.92 2.04 -10.43
C VAL A 44 7.14 1.31 -11.01
N GLY A 45 7.87 1.94 -11.93
CA GLY A 45 9.06 1.34 -12.55
C GLY A 45 10.15 0.96 -11.55
N GLN A 46 10.28 1.71 -10.45
CA GLN A 46 11.26 1.44 -9.40
C GLN A 46 10.84 0.25 -8.52
N PHE A 47 9.53 0.09 -8.30
CA PHE A 47 9.02 -0.87 -7.31
C PHE A 47 8.45 -2.17 -7.89
N VAL A 48 8.13 -2.22 -9.18
CA VAL A 48 7.47 -3.37 -9.81
C VAL A 48 8.26 -4.67 -9.68
N HIS A 49 9.59 -4.60 -9.61
CA HIS A 49 10.46 -5.78 -9.50
C HIS A 49 10.87 -6.13 -8.06
N VAL A 50 10.66 -5.21 -7.10
CA VAL A 50 11.07 -5.43 -5.70
C VAL A 50 9.91 -5.79 -4.79
N LEU A 51 8.68 -5.50 -5.20
CA LEU A 51 7.47 -5.81 -4.44
C LEU A 51 6.81 -7.08 -4.96
N GLN A 52 6.64 -8.05 -4.08
CA GLN A 52 6.00 -9.32 -4.40
C GLN A 52 5.10 -9.76 -3.24
N GLN A 53 3.91 -10.24 -3.58
CA GLN A 53 3.00 -10.84 -2.59
C GLN A 53 3.68 -12.01 -1.87
N GLY A 54 3.48 -12.09 -0.56
CA GLY A 54 4.10 -13.09 0.33
C GLY A 54 5.40 -12.63 0.97
N GLN A 55 6.07 -11.60 0.42
CA GLN A 55 7.33 -11.10 0.98
C GLN A 55 7.12 -10.22 2.22
N THR A 56 8.10 -10.27 3.12
CA THR A 56 8.22 -9.33 4.24
C THR A 56 9.19 -8.21 3.87
N LYS A 57 8.80 -6.97 4.14
CA LYS A 57 9.61 -5.77 3.89
C LYS A 57 9.70 -4.92 5.15
N VAL A 58 10.73 -4.08 5.20
CA VAL A 58 10.81 -2.98 6.17
C VAL A 58 10.50 -1.71 5.41
N LEU A 59 9.42 -1.05 5.79
CA LEU A 59 9.04 0.25 5.24
C LEU A 59 9.80 1.34 5.99
N ILE A 60 10.48 2.19 5.23
CA ILE A 60 11.20 3.38 5.69
C ILE A 60 10.71 4.59 4.89
N ASN A 61 10.74 5.78 5.50
CA ASN A 61 10.33 7.04 4.84
C ASN A 61 8.92 7.01 4.24
N VAL A 62 7.96 6.41 4.95
CA VAL A 62 6.56 6.34 4.51
C VAL A 62 5.74 7.51 5.05
N ILE A 63 4.80 8.00 4.24
CA ILE A 63 3.77 8.94 4.66
C ILE A 63 2.57 8.14 5.19
N VAL A 64 2.20 8.34 6.45
CA VAL A 64 0.99 7.75 7.04
C VAL A 64 -0.16 8.72 6.85
N ILE A 65 -1.24 8.26 6.21
CA ILE A 65 -2.46 9.04 6.04
C ILE A 65 -3.60 8.32 6.77
N SER A 66 -4.12 8.94 7.83
CA SER A 66 -5.35 8.49 8.46
C SER A 66 -6.53 8.90 7.59
N ARG A 67 -7.15 7.95 6.89
CA ARG A 67 -8.44 8.18 6.21
C ARG A 67 -9.58 7.76 7.12
N PHE A 68 -10.33 8.73 7.63
CA PHE A 68 -11.65 8.47 8.19
C PHE A 68 -12.64 8.26 7.04
N ARG A 69 -13.27 7.08 6.99
CA ARG A 69 -14.37 6.81 6.07
C ARG A 69 -15.66 7.17 6.81
N LEU A 70 -16.29 8.29 6.44
CA LEU A 70 -17.68 8.54 6.82
C LEU A 70 -18.55 7.58 6.00
N ASN A 71 -19.24 6.64 6.66
CA ASN A 71 -20.23 5.80 5.99
C ASN A 71 -21.44 6.67 5.68
N LEU A 72 -21.52 7.20 4.46
CA LEU A 72 -22.73 7.83 3.93
C LEU A 72 -23.64 6.73 3.35
N THR A 73 -24.19 5.87 4.21
CA THR A 73 -25.29 4.96 3.82
C THR A 73 -26.33 4.72 4.92
N ASP A 74 -26.28 5.44 6.03
CA ASP A 74 -27.37 5.43 7.01
C ASP A 74 -28.33 6.61 6.73
N TYR A 75 -29.16 6.48 5.69
CA TYR A 75 -30.39 7.24 5.48
C TYR A 75 -31.48 6.32 4.93
#